data_AF-A4RZW0-F1
#
_entry.id   AF-A4RZW0-F1
#
_cell.length_a   1.000
_cell.length_b   1.000
_cell.length_c   1.000
_cell.angle_alpha   90.00
_cell.angle_beta   90.00
_cell.angle_gamma   90.00
#
_symmetry.space_group_name_H-M   'P 1'
#
loop_
_entity.id
_entity.type
_entity.pdbx_description
1 polymer ?
#
loop_
_entity_poly.entity_id
_entity_poly.type
_entity_poly.pdbx_seq_one_letter_code
_entity_poly.pdbx_strand_id
1 'polypeptide(L)'
;DSALKRAVRKGVPSDLRCEAWFACSGARELKKMGPMDSYYEKLLVMKVDQKVVDQIELDLARTFPANEKYERGEGGQRGNDVLRRMLYAYARHNRKTGYCQGMNYIAAFLWLVMGDEEKAFWTFTALLDVVLPSDVHARDIKGTISQYKILHKLLQSNVPKVARHLKELDVDLVMIASKWLLCLFVESFPATTAARVLDCLTYEGEKVWFRVAIAMMKMYERDILECDSL
;
A
#
# COMPACT_ATOMS: atom_id res chain seq x y z
N ASP A 1 -13.77 3.35 18.59
CA ASP A 1 -14.84 4.36 18.56
C ASP A 1 -15.79 4.08 17.39
N SER A 2 -17.12 4.09 17.61
CA SER A 2 -18.10 3.82 16.54
C SER A 2 -18.41 5.03 15.64
N ALA A 3 -18.30 6.25 16.16
CA ALA A 3 -18.54 7.48 15.40
C ALA A 3 -17.38 7.75 14.45
N LEU A 4 -16.14 7.64 14.94
CA LEU A 4 -14.94 7.78 14.11
C LEU A 4 -14.90 6.74 12.99
N LYS A 5 -15.24 5.48 13.28
CA LYS A 5 -15.38 4.43 12.25
C LYS A 5 -16.36 4.81 11.15
N ARG A 6 -17.53 5.37 11.50
CA ARG A 6 -18.52 5.83 10.52
C ARG A 6 -18.00 7.02 9.72
N ALA A 7 -17.31 7.96 10.34
CA ALA A 7 -16.72 9.12 9.66
C ALA A 7 -15.67 8.67 8.63
N VAL A 8 -14.73 7.80 9.02
CA VAL A 8 -13.70 7.24 8.13
C VAL A 8 -14.34 6.49 6.94
N ARG A 9 -15.35 5.65 7.18
CA ARG A 9 -16.10 4.98 6.12
C ARG A 9 -16.91 5.91 5.23
N LYS A 10 -17.24 7.12 5.69
CA LYS A 10 -17.87 8.17 4.88
C LYS A 10 -16.85 9.04 4.15
N GLY A 11 -15.61 9.05 4.60
CA GLY A 11 -14.44 9.62 3.93
C GLY A 11 -13.77 10.69 4.75
N VAL A 12 -12.44 10.64 4.77
CA VAL A 12 -11.64 11.71 5.33
C VAL A 12 -11.56 12.83 4.30
N PRO A 13 -11.92 14.08 4.66
CA PRO A 13 -11.70 15.25 3.79
C PRO A 13 -10.24 15.33 3.34
N SER A 14 -9.98 15.69 2.08
CA SER A 14 -8.64 15.67 1.51
C SER A 14 -7.60 16.41 2.35
N ASP A 15 -7.94 17.60 2.84
CA ASP A 15 -7.04 18.45 3.63
C ASP A 15 -6.73 17.89 5.03
N LEU A 16 -7.54 16.93 5.50
CA LEU A 16 -7.35 16.27 6.79
C LEU A 16 -6.61 14.94 6.68
N ARG A 17 -6.36 14.41 5.47
CA ARG A 17 -5.76 13.08 5.29
C ARG A 17 -4.35 12.97 5.86
N CYS A 18 -3.53 14.02 5.72
CA CYS A 18 -2.19 14.03 6.28
C CYS A 18 -2.22 13.74 7.79
N GLU A 19 -2.99 14.50 8.55
CA GLU A 19 -3.10 14.29 10.01
C GLU A 19 -3.86 13.02 10.39
N ALA A 20 -4.96 12.72 9.68
CA ALA A 20 -5.78 11.56 9.99
C ALA A 20 -5.03 10.24 9.76
N TRP A 21 -4.37 10.07 8.61
CA TRP A 21 -3.63 8.85 8.31
C TRP A 21 -2.40 8.70 9.20
N PHE A 22 -1.68 9.79 9.46
CA PHE A 22 -0.53 9.79 10.37
C PHE A 22 -0.92 9.38 11.80
N ALA A 23 -2.07 9.85 12.30
CA ALA A 23 -2.56 9.46 13.61
C ALA A 23 -3.14 8.03 13.63
N CYS A 24 -4.06 7.73 12.71
CA CYS A 24 -4.83 6.48 12.74
C CYS A 24 -3.98 5.24 12.45
N SER A 25 -2.98 5.34 11.55
CA SER A 25 -2.10 4.22 11.21
C SER A 25 -1.18 3.79 12.36
N GLY A 26 -1.04 4.60 13.41
CA GLY A 26 -0.03 4.43 14.46
C GLY A 26 1.33 5.03 14.11
N ALA A 27 1.47 5.69 12.96
CA ALA A 27 2.71 6.33 12.53
C ALA A 27 3.21 7.39 13.50
N ARG A 28 2.31 8.19 14.09
CA ARG A 28 2.64 9.17 15.13
C ARG A 28 3.32 8.51 16.34
N GLU A 29 2.86 7.33 16.71
CA GLU A 29 3.34 6.61 17.88
C GLU A 29 4.66 5.89 17.54
N LEU A 30 4.79 5.33 16.33
CA LEU A 30 6.07 4.80 15.83
C LEU A 30 7.16 5.88 15.79
N LYS A 31 6.83 7.09 15.31
CA LYS A 31 7.77 8.22 15.30
C LYS A 31 8.26 8.56 16.72
N LYS A 32 7.35 8.59 17.70
CA LYS A 32 7.69 8.89 19.10
C LYS A 32 8.49 7.79 19.79
N MET A 33 8.16 6.52 19.51
CA MET A 33 8.86 5.36 20.09
C MET A 33 10.16 5.02 19.34
N GLY A 34 10.45 5.77 18.26
CA GLY A 34 11.62 5.56 17.43
C GLY A 34 12.92 5.71 18.22
N PRO A 35 14.03 5.12 17.74
CA PRO A 35 15.26 4.99 18.52
C PRO A 35 15.89 6.31 18.99
N MET A 36 15.60 7.45 18.33
CA MET A 36 16.14 8.77 18.65
C MET A 36 15.30 9.90 18.01
N ASP A 37 15.42 11.12 18.55
CA ASP A 37 15.18 12.34 17.77
C ASP A 37 16.02 12.28 16.48
N SER A 38 15.43 12.75 15.38
CA SER A 38 16.02 12.75 14.04
C SER A 38 16.31 11.37 13.39
N TYR A 39 15.51 10.34 13.71
CA TYR A 39 15.72 8.99 13.18
C TYR A 39 15.64 8.93 11.64
N TYR A 40 14.68 9.63 11.03
CA TYR A 40 14.53 9.66 9.58
C TYR A 40 15.76 10.27 8.89
N GLU A 41 16.26 11.40 9.40
CA GLU A 41 17.43 12.10 8.90
C GLU A 41 18.69 11.22 8.96
N LYS A 42 18.83 10.43 10.04
CA LYS A 42 19.91 9.45 10.15
C LYS A 42 19.79 8.36 9.11
N LEU A 43 18.57 7.86 8.87
CA LEU A 43 18.34 6.89 7.82
C LEU A 43 18.78 7.45 6.46
N LEU A 44 18.53 8.73 6.15
CA LEU A 44 18.87 9.32 4.83
C LEU A 44 20.35 9.16 4.44
N VAL A 45 21.27 9.18 5.41
CA VAL A 45 22.72 9.17 5.17
C VAL A 45 23.38 7.78 5.23
N MET A 46 22.66 6.74 5.65
CA MET A 46 23.24 5.39 5.77
C MET A 46 23.46 4.73 4.41
N LYS A 47 24.26 3.67 4.31
CA LYS A 47 24.40 2.92 3.04
C LYS A 47 23.23 1.94 2.85
N VAL A 48 22.67 1.90 1.64
CA VAL A 48 21.70 0.86 1.21
C VAL A 48 22.45 -0.24 0.46
N ASP A 49 21.95 -1.47 0.52
CA ASP A 49 22.45 -2.57 -0.32
C ASP A 49 22.28 -2.22 -1.81
N GLN A 50 23.32 -2.45 -2.62
CA GLN A 50 23.32 -2.04 -4.02
C GLN A 50 22.19 -2.71 -4.82
N LYS A 51 21.86 -3.98 -4.54
CA LYS A 51 20.76 -4.67 -5.24
C LYS A 51 19.41 -4.02 -4.96
N VAL A 52 19.23 -3.51 -3.73
CA VAL A 52 18.02 -2.78 -3.34
C VAL A 52 17.98 -1.41 -4.02
N VAL A 53 19.12 -0.71 -4.10
CA VAL A 53 19.25 0.55 -4.86
C VAL A 53 18.82 0.35 -6.31
N ASP A 54 19.41 -0.64 -6.99
CA ASP A 54 19.14 -0.90 -8.41
C ASP A 54 17.65 -1.18 -8.66
N GLN A 55 17.01 -1.97 -7.78
CA GLN A 55 15.59 -2.28 -7.88
C GLN A 55 14.69 -1.05 -7.65
N ILE A 56 15.06 -0.19 -6.70
CA ILE A 56 14.32 1.05 -6.44
C ILE A 56 14.43 1.98 -7.65
N GLU A 57 15.64 2.20 -8.20
CA GLU A 57 15.81 3.10 -9.36
C GLU A 57 15.02 2.64 -10.59
N LEU A 58 14.98 1.32 -10.84
CA LEU A 58 14.15 0.74 -11.90
C LEU A 58 12.65 1.05 -11.71
N ASP A 59 12.17 0.98 -10.47
CA ASP A 59 10.76 1.25 -10.17
C ASP A 59 10.43 2.75 -10.16
N LEU A 60 11.36 3.61 -9.75
CA LEU A 60 11.19 5.06 -9.81
C LEU A 60 10.94 5.55 -11.25
N ALA A 61 11.63 4.97 -12.24
CA ALA A 61 11.48 5.35 -13.65
C ALA A 61 10.05 5.14 -14.19
N ARG A 62 9.28 4.22 -13.60
CA ARG A 62 7.91 3.87 -14.02
C ARG A 62 6.83 4.29 -13.02
N THR A 63 7.19 5.00 -11.94
CA THR A 63 6.24 5.42 -10.90
C THR A 63 5.51 6.68 -11.35
N PHE A 64 4.19 6.57 -11.59
CA PHE A 64 3.31 7.67 -11.98
C PHE A 64 3.88 8.65 -13.03
N PRO A 65 4.41 8.16 -14.18
CA PRO A 65 5.12 8.98 -15.15
C PRO A 65 4.22 10.05 -15.81
N ALA A 66 2.90 9.85 -15.84
CA ALA A 66 1.96 10.82 -16.43
C ALA A 66 1.37 11.81 -15.41
N ASN A 67 1.83 11.81 -14.15
CA ASN A 67 1.27 12.67 -13.11
C ASN A 67 2.06 13.99 -13.05
N GLU A 68 1.44 15.08 -13.50
CA GLU A 68 2.11 16.39 -13.53
C GLU A 68 2.60 16.87 -12.16
N LYS A 69 1.84 16.60 -11.08
CA LYS A 69 2.27 16.98 -9.72
C LYS A 69 3.50 16.20 -9.29
N TYR A 70 3.57 14.93 -9.67
CA TYR A 70 4.70 14.05 -9.39
C TYR A 70 5.95 14.47 -10.17
N GLU A 71 5.80 14.82 -11.45
CA GLU A 71 6.91 15.22 -12.32
C GLU A 71 7.44 16.63 -12.03
N ARG A 72 6.53 17.62 -11.92
CA ARG A 72 6.89 19.03 -11.66
C ARG A 72 7.33 19.24 -10.22
N GLY A 73 6.88 18.36 -9.31
CA GLY A 73 7.16 18.42 -7.90
C GLY A 73 6.22 19.36 -7.14
N GLU A 74 5.95 19.04 -5.88
CA GLU A 74 5.29 19.93 -4.93
C GLU A 74 6.38 20.60 -4.07
N GLY A 75 6.32 21.92 -3.90
CA GLY A 75 7.35 22.66 -3.13
C GLY A 75 8.77 22.65 -3.76
N GLY A 76 8.89 22.35 -5.05
CA GLY A 76 10.17 22.33 -5.77
C GLY A 76 10.94 21.00 -5.70
N GLN A 77 10.35 19.96 -5.10
CA GLN A 77 10.96 18.63 -5.03
C GLN A 77 10.33 17.67 -6.04
N ARG A 78 11.15 17.09 -6.93
CA ARG A 78 10.67 16.09 -7.89
C ARG A 78 10.25 14.82 -7.15
N GLY A 79 9.15 14.18 -7.57
CA GLY A 79 8.64 12.98 -6.92
C GLY A 79 9.70 11.89 -6.77
N ASN A 80 10.44 11.58 -7.84
CA ASN A 80 11.50 10.57 -7.80
C ASN A 80 12.56 10.83 -6.72
N ASP A 81 12.89 12.09 -6.42
CA ASP A 81 13.90 12.40 -5.40
C ASP A 81 13.36 12.17 -3.99
N VAL A 82 12.10 12.53 -3.75
CA VAL A 82 11.41 12.25 -2.48
C VAL A 82 11.25 10.75 -2.26
N LEU A 83 10.76 10.03 -3.27
CA LEU A 83 10.55 8.59 -3.17
C LEU A 83 11.88 7.85 -2.98
N ARG A 84 12.94 8.26 -3.68
CA ARG A 84 14.28 7.68 -3.46
C ARG A 84 14.68 7.79 -2.00
N ARG A 85 14.54 8.96 -1.38
CA ARG A 85 14.83 9.17 0.04
C ARG A 85 13.97 8.29 0.93
N MET A 86 12.65 8.30 0.74
CA MET A 86 11.70 7.51 1.54
C MET A 86 11.95 6.00 1.43
N LEU A 87 12.11 5.46 0.22
CA LEU A 87 12.30 4.03 -0.03
C LEU A 87 13.67 3.56 0.46
N TYR A 88 14.72 4.37 0.29
CA TYR A 88 16.05 4.06 0.84
C TYR A 88 16.02 4.06 2.36
N ALA A 89 15.38 5.06 2.96
CA ALA A 89 15.20 5.13 4.41
C ALA A 89 14.44 3.89 4.93
N TYR A 90 13.37 3.48 4.27
CA TYR A 90 12.63 2.28 4.68
C TYR A 90 13.45 0.99 4.51
N ALA A 91 14.19 0.85 3.41
CA ALA A 91 15.07 -0.30 3.20
C ALA A 91 16.15 -0.43 4.30
N ARG A 92 16.56 0.70 4.90
CA ARG A 92 17.47 0.75 6.05
C ARG A 92 16.75 0.48 7.37
N HIS A 93 15.52 0.99 7.52
CA HIS A 93 14.67 0.75 8.69
C HIS A 93 14.36 -0.75 8.86
N ASN A 94 13.82 -1.38 7.81
CA ASN A 94 13.46 -2.79 7.80
C ASN A 94 14.36 -3.55 6.81
N ARG A 95 15.59 -3.86 7.22
CA ARG A 95 16.58 -4.54 6.35
C ARG A 95 16.17 -5.97 5.94
N LYS A 96 15.33 -6.62 6.75
CA LYS A 96 14.82 -7.97 6.46
C LYS A 96 13.93 -7.96 5.21
N THR A 97 13.06 -6.97 5.13
CA THR A 97 12.25 -6.70 3.93
C THR A 97 13.10 -6.04 2.86
N GLY A 98 13.74 -4.92 3.18
CA GLY A 98 14.44 -4.05 2.25
C GLY A 98 13.45 -3.32 1.36
N TYR A 99 13.27 -3.83 0.15
CA TYR A 99 12.33 -3.29 -0.82
C TYR A 99 11.56 -4.42 -1.49
N CYS A 100 10.25 -4.25 -1.62
CA CYS A 100 9.36 -5.13 -2.36
C CYS A 100 8.70 -4.31 -3.47
N GLN A 101 8.64 -4.88 -4.67
CA GLN A 101 7.99 -4.23 -5.80
C GLN A 101 6.53 -3.88 -5.46
N GLY A 102 6.13 -2.63 -5.74
CA GLY A 102 4.83 -2.08 -5.37
C GLY A 102 4.91 -1.04 -4.25
N MET A 103 5.96 -1.10 -3.42
CA MET A 103 6.22 -0.10 -2.38
C MET A 103 6.38 1.32 -2.93
N ASN A 104 6.99 1.45 -4.12
CA ASN A 104 7.13 2.72 -4.83
C ASN A 104 5.78 3.43 -5.02
N TYR A 105 4.73 2.69 -5.42
CA TYR A 105 3.41 3.29 -5.64
C TYR A 105 2.76 3.74 -4.34
N ILE A 106 2.93 2.97 -3.25
CA ILE A 106 2.40 3.35 -1.93
C ILE A 106 3.11 4.62 -1.43
N ALA A 107 4.44 4.65 -1.48
CA ALA A 107 5.23 5.81 -1.07
C ALA A 107 4.87 7.06 -1.88
N ALA A 108 4.76 6.92 -3.20
CA ALA A 108 4.33 7.99 -4.11
C ALA A 108 2.96 8.54 -3.75
N PHE A 109 1.99 7.65 -3.56
CA PHE A 109 0.62 8.02 -3.29
C PHE A 109 0.48 8.74 -1.95
N LEU A 110 1.15 8.24 -0.91
CA LEU A 110 1.18 8.89 0.40
C LEU A 110 1.78 10.28 0.32
N TRP A 111 2.94 10.44 -0.31
CA TRP A 111 3.58 11.75 -0.45
C TRP A 111 2.69 12.75 -1.20
N LEU A 112 2.13 12.35 -2.35
CA LEU A 112 1.23 13.20 -3.15
C LEU A 112 -0.05 13.63 -2.44
N VAL A 113 -0.54 12.83 -1.48
CA VAL A 113 -1.76 13.16 -0.71
C VAL A 113 -1.43 13.94 0.56
N MET A 114 -0.30 13.64 1.20
CA MET A 114 0.04 14.19 2.51
C MET A 114 0.84 15.50 2.41
N GLY A 115 1.60 15.71 1.35
CA GLY A 115 2.45 16.90 1.14
C GLY A 115 3.62 17.04 2.14
N ASP A 116 3.78 16.08 3.06
CA ASP A 116 4.80 16.07 4.11
C ASP A 116 5.59 14.76 4.01
N GLU A 117 6.85 14.85 3.59
CA GLU A 117 7.72 13.70 3.32
C GLU A 117 7.94 12.83 4.57
N GLU A 118 8.20 13.44 5.73
CA GLU A 118 8.52 12.68 6.94
C GLU A 118 7.26 12.00 7.50
N LYS A 119 6.12 12.69 7.53
CA LYS A 119 4.85 12.04 7.90
C LYS A 119 4.46 10.96 6.91
N ALA A 120 4.71 11.15 5.62
CA ALA A 120 4.50 10.12 4.61
C ALA A 120 5.40 8.91 4.85
N PHE A 121 6.68 9.10 5.20
CA PHE A 121 7.60 8.03 5.55
C PHE A 121 7.10 7.21 6.75
N TRP A 122 6.69 7.88 7.83
CA TRP A 122 6.19 7.18 9.02
C TRP A 122 4.85 6.49 8.76
N THR A 123 3.96 7.10 7.97
CA THR A 123 2.67 6.49 7.58
C THR A 123 2.89 5.28 6.68
N PHE A 124 3.84 5.37 5.75
CA PHE A 124 4.29 4.25 4.93
C PHE A 124 4.82 3.10 5.79
N THR A 125 5.70 3.42 6.75
CA THR A 125 6.29 2.45 7.68
C THR A 125 5.21 1.79 8.54
N ALA A 126 4.27 2.57 9.09
CA ALA A 126 3.15 2.05 9.87
C ALA A 126 2.24 1.14 9.04
N LEU A 127 1.97 1.50 7.79
CA LEU A 127 1.17 0.67 6.90
C LEU A 127 1.79 -0.72 6.70
N LEU A 128 3.10 -0.78 6.48
CA LEU A 128 3.79 -2.03 6.15
C LEU A 128 4.16 -2.87 7.38
N ASP A 129 4.54 -2.23 8.49
CA ASP A 129 5.07 -2.92 9.66
C ASP A 129 4.05 -3.10 10.80
N VAL A 130 2.93 -2.36 10.78
CA VAL A 130 1.93 -2.37 11.87
C VAL A 130 0.51 -2.68 11.38
N VAL A 131 0.05 -2.02 10.32
CA VAL A 131 -1.34 -2.15 9.83
C VAL A 131 -1.55 -3.44 9.06
N LEU A 132 -0.58 -3.81 8.24
CA LEU A 132 -0.50 -5.10 7.55
C LEU A 132 0.32 -6.10 8.38
N PRO A 133 0.20 -7.41 8.10
CA PRO A 133 1.15 -8.38 8.60
C PRO A 133 2.55 -8.05 8.07
N SER A 134 3.52 -7.97 8.98
CA SER A 134 4.88 -7.51 8.69
C SER A 134 5.68 -8.40 7.72
N ASP A 135 5.16 -9.58 7.39
CA ASP A 135 5.75 -10.52 6.44
C ASP A 135 5.13 -10.47 5.04
N VAL A 136 4.10 -9.65 4.80
CA VAL A 136 3.47 -9.52 3.47
C VAL A 136 4.47 -9.06 2.43
N HIS A 137 5.30 -8.08 2.73
CA HIS A 137 6.30 -7.60 1.76
C HIS A 137 7.67 -8.28 1.93
N ALA A 138 7.76 -9.35 2.72
CA ALA A 138 9.02 -10.05 2.96
C ALA A 138 9.51 -10.79 1.70
N ARG A 139 10.84 -10.92 1.59
CA ARG A 139 11.51 -11.52 0.41
C ARG A 139 11.16 -12.98 0.16
N ASP A 140 10.79 -13.73 1.20
CA ASP A 140 10.46 -15.15 1.08
C ASP A 140 9.01 -15.42 0.68
N ILE A 141 8.22 -14.35 0.43
CA ILE A 141 6.83 -14.33 -0.04
C ILE A 141 5.84 -15.18 0.77
N LYS A 142 6.24 -15.70 1.93
CA LYS A 142 5.38 -16.57 2.76
C LYS A 142 4.17 -15.82 3.29
N GLY A 143 4.37 -14.57 3.74
CA GLY A 143 3.29 -13.69 4.19
C GLY A 143 2.30 -13.42 3.06
N THR A 144 2.78 -13.05 1.88
CA THR A 144 1.97 -12.88 0.66
C THR A 144 1.11 -14.11 0.39
N ILE A 145 1.73 -15.30 0.30
CA ILE A 145 1.01 -16.55 0.03
C ILE A 145 -0.03 -16.84 1.11
N SER A 146 0.28 -16.56 2.37
CA SER A 146 -0.67 -16.70 3.49
C SER A 146 -1.91 -15.81 3.30
N GLN A 147 -1.72 -14.55 2.92
CA GLN A 147 -2.82 -13.62 2.63
C GLN A 147 -3.69 -14.09 1.46
N TYR A 148 -3.09 -14.60 0.38
CA TYR A 148 -3.85 -15.17 -0.74
C TYR A 148 -4.66 -16.40 -0.36
N LYS A 149 -4.13 -17.27 0.51
CA LYS A 149 -4.91 -18.41 1.03
C LYS A 149 -6.13 -17.96 1.82
N ILE A 150 -6.01 -16.87 2.60
CA ILE A 150 -7.15 -16.29 3.32
C ILE A 150 -8.15 -15.70 2.31
N LEU A 151 -7.68 -14.92 1.32
CA LEU A 151 -8.54 -14.32 0.30
C LEU A 151 -9.30 -15.39 -0.49
N HIS A 152 -8.64 -16.48 -0.87
CA HIS A 152 -9.27 -17.61 -1.54
C HIS A 152 -10.41 -18.21 -0.72
N LYS A 153 -10.19 -18.47 0.57
CA LYS A 153 -11.25 -18.96 1.48
C LYS A 153 -12.40 -17.97 1.60
N LEU A 154 -12.10 -16.67 1.69
CA LEU A 154 -13.14 -15.64 1.75
C LEU A 154 -13.95 -15.58 0.46
N LEU A 155 -13.30 -15.74 -0.70
CA LEU A 155 -13.97 -15.77 -2.00
C LEU A 155 -14.93 -16.95 -2.10
N GLN A 156 -14.48 -18.14 -1.70
CA GLN A 156 -15.33 -19.34 -1.67
C GLN A 156 -16.59 -19.16 -0.81
N SER A 157 -16.48 -18.48 0.33
CA SER A 157 -17.62 -18.25 1.22
C SER A 157 -18.53 -17.09 0.78
N ASN A 158 -17.99 -16.07 0.10
CA ASN A 158 -18.73 -14.84 -0.19
C ASN A 158 -19.19 -14.71 -1.65
N VAL A 159 -18.46 -15.31 -2.58
CA VAL A 159 -18.71 -15.26 -4.04
C VAL A 159 -18.43 -16.64 -4.67
N PRO A 160 -19.13 -17.70 -4.22
CA PRO A 160 -18.79 -19.09 -4.55
C PRO A 160 -18.81 -19.42 -6.05
N LYS A 161 -19.63 -18.71 -6.83
CA LYS A 161 -19.69 -18.90 -8.30
C LYS A 161 -18.40 -18.44 -8.96
N VAL A 162 -17.94 -17.23 -8.64
CA VAL A 162 -16.65 -16.71 -9.12
C VAL A 162 -15.50 -17.60 -8.66
N ALA A 163 -15.50 -18.02 -7.38
CA ALA A 163 -14.45 -18.91 -6.86
C ALA A 163 -14.35 -20.22 -7.65
N ARG A 164 -15.50 -20.80 -8.02
CA ARG A 164 -15.55 -22.03 -8.83
C ARG A 164 -15.09 -21.77 -10.26
N HIS A 165 -15.58 -20.70 -10.87
CA HIS A 165 -15.25 -20.32 -12.25
C HIS A 165 -13.75 -20.11 -12.43
N LEU A 166 -13.12 -19.32 -11.55
CA LEU A 166 -11.67 -19.13 -11.58
C LEU A 166 -10.90 -20.44 -11.42
N LYS A 167 -11.41 -21.37 -10.60
CA LYS A 167 -10.79 -22.69 -10.44
C LYS A 167 -10.94 -23.56 -11.69
N GLU A 168 -12.09 -23.51 -12.37
CA GLU A 168 -12.33 -24.23 -13.63
C GLU A 168 -11.44 -23.71 -14.75
N LEU A 169 -11.11 -22.41 -14.73
CA LEU A 169 -10.18 -21.75 -15.65
C LEU A 169 -8.70 -21.84 -15.24
N ASP A 170 -8.36 -22.52 -14.14
CA ASP A 170 -7.01 -22.60 -13.58
C ASP A 170 -6.35 -21.22 -13.30
N VAL A 171 -7.16 -20.24 -12.89
CA VAL A 171 -6.70 -18.88 -12.57
C VAL A 171 -6.39 -18.75 -11.08
N ASP A 172 -5.13 -18.52 -10.74
CA ASP A 172 -4.72 -18.16 -9.38
C ASP A 172 -5.08 -16.70 -9.07
N LEU A 173 -5.67 -16.45 -7.89
CA LEU A 173 -6.00 -15.11 -7.41
C LEU A 173 -4.79 -14.17 -7.33
N VAL A 174 -3.57 -14.70 -7.18
CA VAL A 174 -2.34 -13.89 -7.23
C VAL A 174 -2.24 -13.14 -8.56
N MET A 175 -2.66 -13.73 -9.68
CA MET A 175 -2.58 -13.11 -11.00
C MET A 175 -3.48 -11.87 -11.10
N ILE A 176 -4.65 -11.91 -10.45
CA ILE A 176 -5.62 -10.82 -10.46
C ILE A 176 -5.30 -9.77 -9.39
N ALA A 177 -4.99 -10.21 -8.18
CA ALA A 177 -4.98 -9.37 -6.99
C ALA A 177 -3.58 -9.02 -6.46
N SER A 178 -2.50 -9.43 -7.14
CA SER A 178 -1.10 -9.06 -6.80
C SER A 178 -0.96 -7.58 -6.44
N LYS A 179 -1.40 -6.70 -7.34
CA LYS A 179 -1.35 -5.24 -7.18
C LYS A 179 -2.33 -4.71 -6.12
N TRP A 180 -3.44 -5.42 -5.90
CA TRP A 180 -4.43 -5.03 -4.88
C TRP A 180 -3.83 -5.16 -3.48
N LEU A 181 -3.07 -6.23 -3.23
CA LEU A 181 -2.37 -6.45 -1.96
C LEU A 181 -1.08 -5.63 -1.88
N LEU A 182 -0.15 -5.83 -2.82
CA LEU A 182 1.21 -5.32 -2.70
C LEU A 182 1.32 -3.81 -2.90
N CYS A 183 0.37 -3.21 -3.63
CA CYS A 183 0.28 -1.77 -3.85
C CYS A 183 -0.90 -1.13 -3.10
N LEU A 184 -1.63 -1.85 -2.24
CA LEU A 184 -2.80 -1.34 -1.51
C LEU A 184 -3.85 -0.66 -2.42
N PHE A 185 -4.07 -1.24 -3.60
CA PHE A 185 -4.94 -0.73 -4.66
C PHE A 185 -4.53 0.60 -5.30
N VAL A 186 -3.47 1.29 -4.84
CA VAL A 186 -3.14 2.64 -5.33
C VAL A 186 -2.68 2.66 -6.79
N GLU A 187 -2.18 1.53 -7.30
CA GLU A 187 -1.86 1.36 -8.71
C GLU A 187 -3.08 0.93 -9.55
N SER A 188 -4.07 0.29 -8.93
CA SER A 188 -5.20 -0.32 -9.64
C SER A 188 -6.43 0.58 -9.69
N PHE A 189 -6.59 1.48 -8.73
CA PHE A 189 -7.78 2.32 -8.58
C PHE A 189 -7.50 3.78 -8.92
N PRO A 190 -8.54 4.54 -9.36
CA PRO A 190 -8.47 5.99 -9.41
C PRO A 190 -8.04 6.56 -8.05
N ALA A 191 -7.27 7.66 -8.07
CA ALA A 191 -6.65 8.21 -6.86
C ALA A 191 -7.67 8.53 -5.74
N THR A 192 -8.85 9.03 -6.10
CA THR A 192 -9.91 9.31 -5.13
C THR A 192 -10.42 8.04 -4.45
N THR A 193 -10.60 6.95 -5.20
CA THR A 193 -11.01 5.64 -4.67
C THR A 193 -9.91 5.00 -3.83
N ALA A 194 -8.65 5.04 -4.29
CA ALA A 194 -7.51 4.55 -3.53
C ALA A 194 -7.37 5.27 -2.18
N ALA A 195 -7.55 6.60 -2.15
CA ALA A 195 -7.57 7.36 -0.90
C ALA A 195 -8.67 6.90 0.05
N ARG A 196 -9.86 6.54 -0.47
CA ARG A 196 -10.95 6.00 0.36
C ARG A 196 -10.63 4.63 0.97
N VAL A 197 -9.89 3.80 0.24
CA VAL A 197 -9.38 2.53 0.77
C VAL A 197 -8.39 2.80 1.90
N LEU A 198 -7.44 3.72 1.69
CA LEU A 198 -6.44 4.09 2.71
C LEU A 198 -7.04 4.76 3.95
N ASP A 199 -8.09 5.58 3.79
CA ASP A 199 -8.87 6.11 4.92
C ASP A 199 -9.30 4.95 5.84
N CYS A 200 -9.89 3.89 5.26
CA CYS A 200 -10.36 2.76 6.03
C CYS A 200 -9.21 1.86 6.52
N LEU A 201 -8.19 1.62 5.69
CA LEU A 201 -7.08 0.73 6.01
C LEU A 201 -6.27 1.26 7.20
N THR A 202 -5.97 2.56 7.21
CA THR A 202 -5.24 3.21 8.31
C THR A 202 -6.01 3.17 9.63
N TYR A 203 -7.34 3.06 9.63
CA TYR A 203 -8.15 3.04 10.84
C TYR A 203 -8.63 1.65 11.28
N GLU A 204 -9.03 0.80 10.34
CA GLU A 204 -9.64 -0.52 10.62
C GLU A 204 -8.68 -1.70 10.43
N GLY A 205 -7.48 -1.48 9.88
CA GLY A 205 -6.48 -2.52 9.69
C GLY A 205 -6.65 -3.36 8.41
N GLU A 206 -5.76 -4.35 8.27
CA GLU A 206 -5.63 -5.28 7.13
C GLU A 206 -6.96 -5.88 6.62
N LYS A 207 -7.97 -6.05 7.49
CA LYS A 207 -9.28 -6.63 7.09
C LYS A 207 -9.98 -5.82 6.01
N VAL A 208 -9.66 -4.53 5.88
CA VAL A 208 -10.17 -3.67 4.81
C VAL A 208 -9.73 -4.18 3.44
N TRP A 209 -8.48 -4.64 3.30
CA TRP A 209 -7.98 -5.16 2.03
C TRP A 209 -8.86 -6.29 1.50
N PHE A 210 -9.13 -7.30 2.34
CA PHE A 210 -10.01 -8.42 1.97
C PHE A 210 -11.42 -7.98 1.62
N ARG A 211 -12.00 -7.04 2.40
CA ARG A 211 -13.36 -6.55 2.15
C ARG A 211 -13.46 -5.86 0.79
N VAL A 212 -12.47 -5.04 0.44
CA VAL A 212 -12.42 -4.35 -0.85
C VAL A 212 -12.23 -5.35 -1.99
N ALA A 213 -11.32 -6.32 -1.85
CA ALA A 213 -11.12 -7.36 -2.86
C ALA A 213 -12.40 -8.18 -3.11
N ILE A 214 -13.09 -8.62 -2.04
CA ILE A 214 -14.36 -9.34 -2.15
C ILE A 214 -15.46 -8.44 -2.74
N ALA A 215 -15.52 -7.16 -2.38
CA ALA A 215 -16.47 -6.23 -2.96
C ALA A 215 -16.27 -6.09 -4.48
N MET A 216 -15.03 -5.99 -4.95
CA MET A 216 -14.70 -5.98 -6.38
C MET A 216 -15.18 -7.25 -7.07
N MET A 217 -14.87 -8.43 -6.50
CA MET A 217 -15.31 -9.71 -7.07
C MET A 217 -16.84 -9.84 -7.12
N LYS A 218 -17.57 -9.26 -6.16
CA LYS A 218 -19.04 -9.22 -6.19
C LYS A 218 -19.58 -8.24 -7.21
N MET A 219 -19.00 -7.05 -7.30
CA MET A 219 -19.47 -6.00 -8.21
C MET A 219 -19.37 -6.44 -9.66
N TYR A 220 -18.31 -7.17 -10.01
CA TYR A 220 -18.05 -7.67 -11.35
C TYR A 220 -18.35 -9.17 -11.49
N GLU A 221 -19.13 -9.78 -10.58
CA GLU A 221 -19.41 -11.22 -10.59
C GLU A 221 -19.96 -11.67 -11.95
N ARG A 222 -20.89 -10.91 -12.54
CA ARG A 222 -21.46 -11.23 -13.84
C ARG A 222 -20.40 -11.25 -14.93
N ASP A 223 -19.64 -10.16 -15.05
CA ASP A 223 -18.65 -10.00 -16.13
C ASP A 223 -17.55 -11.06 -16.02
N ILE A 224 -17.13 -11.41 -14.79
CA ILE A 224 -16.16 -12.48 -14.56
C ILE A 224 -16.68 -13.84 -15.02
N LEU A 225 -17.97 -14.13 -14.79
CA LEU A 225 -18.58 -15.40 -15.21
C LEU A 225 -18.80 -15.51 -16.72
N GLU A 226 -18.73 -14.38 -17.45
CA GLU A 226 -18.79 -14.33 -18.91
C GLU A 226 -17.39 -14.49 -19.55
N CYS A 227 -16.30 -14.48 -18.76
CA CYS A 227 -14.94 -14.70 -19.26
C CYS A 227 -14.62 -16.19 -19.42
N ASP A 228 -13.95 -16.55 -20.51
CA ASP A 228 -13.50 -17.93 -20.79
C ASP A 228 -11.99 -18.15 -20.53
N SER A 229 -11.26 -17.09 -20.17
CA SER A 229 -9.82 -17.12 -19.86
C SER A 229 -9.44 -15.95 -18.94
N LEU A 230 -8.18 -15.92 -18.49
CA LEU A 230 -7.59 -14.76 -17.80
C LEU A 230 -7.59 -13.49 -18.66
#